data_AF-A0A3M1LUX8-F1
#
_entry.id   AF-A0A3M1LUX8-F1
#
_cell.length_a   1.000
_cell.length_b   1.000
_cell.length_c   1.000
_cell.angle_alpha   90.00
_cell.angle_beta   90.00
_cell.angle_gamma   90.00
#
_symmetry.space_group_name_H-M   'P 1'
#
loop_
_entity.id
_entity.type
_entity.pdbx_description
1 polymer ?
#
loop_
_entity_poly.entity_id
_entity_poly.type
_entity_poly.pdbx_seq_one_letter_code
_entity_poly.pdbx_strand_id
1 'polypeptide(L)'
;MRDNQILRLEPRPNPHVNHYWMCDAGRLEQYRWVNTGRISGATVRRNGALEPASFEEAFRAVADALSTARGDAMMVLSGSVTNEDGFVARECAAAFGIEHVAFVERYDPSFGDDFLRSSDRNANATGLRALGIPSTTWEELLQHIRERMPAVIYFIGADPFAQRDSSGWDEHLRSADAIIAQLSNHSQLEEIADVVLPAATYAEIEGTFTNCDGWVQYLQPAVETAETLRRINGMAQSRLDEFGAPNDRWTHGERRQCRPHWQLLTGVARAAGHPIAYRSAAEVFAAIEERVEAFSAMNYEALRQYRGIRLGRGNDPEPVGVVYRSHSMKPQSD
;
A
#
# COMPACT_ATOMS: atom_id res chain seq x y z
N MET A 1 -11.83 -4.21 -15.70
CA MET A 1 -12.23 -5.08 -14.57
C MET A 1 -13.64 -5.59 -14.84
N ARG A 2 -13.99 -6.78 -14.33
CA ARG A 2 -15.33 -7.39 -14.41
C ARG A 2 -15.52 -8.26 -13.17
N ASP A 3 -16.73 -8.37 -12.63
CA ASP A 3 -17.02 -9.24 -11.48
C ASP A 3 -16.16 -8.95 -10.23
N ASN A 4 -15.78 -7.68 -10.04
CA ASN A 4 -14.81 -7.25 -9.02
C ASN A 4 -13.41 -7.89 -9.12
N GLN A 5 -13.05 -8.36 -10.32
CA GLN A 5 -11.74 -8.93 -10.63
C GLN A 5 -11.02 -8.13 -11.73
N ILE A 6 -9.72 -7.97 -11.56
CA ILE A 6 -8.88 -7.32 -12.57
C ILE A 6 -8.60 -8.32 -13.69
N LEU A 7 -9.02 -8.00 -14.91
CA LEU A 7 -8.82 -8.88 -16.07
C LEU A 7 -7.60 -8.47 -16.92
N ARG A 8 -7.34 -7.16 -16.98
CA ARG A 8 -6.29 -6.56 -17.80
C ARG A 8 -5.90 -5.22 -17.19
N LEU A 9 -4.62 -4.89 -17.30
CA LEU A 9 -4.07 -3.56 -17.04
C LEU A 9 -3.69 -2.90 -18.37
N GLU A 10 -4.01 -1.62 -18.50
CA GLU A 10 -3.70 -0.80 -19.67
C GLU A 10 -2.96 0.46 -19.24
N PRO A 11 -2.05 0.97 -20.09
CA PRO A 11 -1.34 2.19 -19.76
C PRO A 11 -2.32 3.38 -19.79
N ARG A 12 -2.32 4.17 -18.72
CA ARG A 12 -2.91 5.50 -18.75
C ARG A 12 -1.86 6.46 -19.32
N PRO A 13 -2.18 7.24 -20.37
CA PRO A 13 -1.21 8.19 -20.91
C PRO A 13 -0.82 9.27 -19.89
N ASN A 14 0.48 9.48 -19.72
CA ASN A 14 1.05 10.54 -18.90
C ASN A 14 2.34 11.08 -19.54
N PRO A 15 2.35 12.32 -20.06
CA PRO A 15 3.51 12.87 -20.77
C PRO A 15 4.76 13.03 -19.90
N HIS A 16 4.61 13.04 -18.57
CA HIS A 16 5.71 13.23 -17.63
C HIS A 16 6.41 11.93 -17.22
N VAL A 17 5.76 10.78 -17.42
CA VAL A 17 6.22 9.49 -16.86
C VAL A 17 6.38 8.43 -17.94
N ASN A 18 5.27 7.96 -18.51
CA ASN A 18 5.27 6.79 -19.38
C ASN A 18 4.85 7.09 -20.83
N HIS A 19 4.51 8.34 -21.13
CA HIS A 19 3.86 8.78 -22.36
C HIS A 19 2.60 7.97 -22.67
N TYR A 20 2.73 6.83 -23.34
CA TYR A 20 1.65 5.91 -23.72
C TYR A 20 1.95 4.44 -23.37
N TRP A 21 3.10 4.17 -22.77
CA TRP A 21 3.64 2.81 -22.61
C TRP A 21 3.49 2.28 -21.18
N MET A 22 3.63 0.98 -21.03
CA MET A 22 3.81 0.30 -19.74
C MET A 22 4.70 -0.92 -19.98
N CYS A 23 5.50 -1.31 -19.00
CA CYS A 23 6.32 -2.51 -19.11
C CYS A 23 5.46 -3.79 -19.10
N ASP A 24 5.98 -4.86 -19.71
CA ASP A 24 5.27 -6.14 -19.79
C ASP A 24 5.09 -6.79 -18.42
N ALA A 25 6.08 -6.67 -17.52
CA ALA A 25 5.95 -7.14 -16.14
C ALA A 25 4.78 -6.44 -15.42
N GLY A 26 4.67 -5.11 -15.58
CA GLY A 26 3.54 -4.33 -15.07
C GLY A 26 2.20 -4.79 -15.65
N ARG A 27 2.17 -5.14 -16.94
CA ARG A 27 0.97 -5.54 -17.66
C ARG A 27 0.50 -6.95 -17.34
N LEU A 28 1.43 -7.90 -17.21
CA LEU A 28 1.16 -9.34 -17.19
C LEU A 28 1.24 -9.96 -15.80
N GLU A 29 2.03 -9.39 -14.89
CA GLU A 29 2.33 -10.03 -13.60
C GLU A 29 1.56 -9.39 -12.43
N GLN A 30 1.28 -8.08 -12.50
CA GLN A 30 0.86 -7.31 -11.32
C GLN A 30 -0.61 -7.48 -10.91
N TYR A 31 -1.48 -8.01 -11.76
CA TYR A 31 -2.91 -8.07 -11.44
C TYR A 31 -3.40 -9.42 -10.91
N ARG A 32 -2.67 -10.52 -11.17
CA ARG A 32 -3.14 -11.87 -10.83
C ARG A 32 -3.22 -12.07 -9.32
N TRP A 33 -2.17 -11.68 -8.61
CA TRP A 33 -2.09 -11.81 -7.14
C TRP A 33 -3.14 -10.95 -6.42
N VAL A 34 -3.61 -9.86 -7.03
CA VAL A 34 -4.71 -9.06 -6.48
C VAL A 34 -6.03 -9.85 -6.45
N ASN A 35 -6.23 -10.77 -7.40
CA ASN A 35 -7.44 -11.57 -7.51
C ASN A 35 -7.41 -12.87 -6.69
N THR A 36 -6.23 -13.39 -6.33
CA THR A 36 -6.07 -14.75 -5.79
C THR A 36 -5.28 -14.78 -4.49
N GLY A 37 -5.59 -15.73 -3.60
CA GLY A 37 -4.83 -15.94 -2.36
C GLY A 37 -4.85 -14.73 -1.43
N ARG A 38 -6.01 -14.09 -1.31
CA ARG A 38 -6.21 -12.84 -0.57
C ARG A 38 -6.72 -13.13 0.84
N ILE A 39 -6.18 -12.39 1.81
CA ILE A 39 -6.68 -12.43 3.20
C ILE A 39 -7.95 -11.59 3.29
N SER A 40 -8.96 -12.09 3.99
CA SER A 40 -10.21 -11.38 4.25
C SER A 40 -10.67 -11.63 5.69
N GLY A 41 -10.82 -10.57 6.45
CA GLY A 41 -11.09 -10.63 7.90
C GLY A 41 -9.81 -10.68 8.72
N ALA A 42 -9.84 -10.08 9.92
CA ALA A 42 -8.72 -10.11 10.84
C ALA A 42 -8.65 -11.45 11.56
N THR A 43 -7.44 -11.88 11.91
CA THR A 43 -7.22 -13.06 12.74
C THR A 43 -6.26 -12.73 13.89
N VAL A 44 -6.49 -13.37 15.03
CA VAL A 44 -5.68 -13.24 16.24
C VAL A 44 -5.34 -14.65 16.72
N ARG A 45 -4.10 -14.84 17.16
CA ARG A 45 -3.62 -16.13 17.66
C ARG A 45 -4.18 -16.38 19.05
N ARG A 46 -4.90 -17.49 19.20
CA ARG A 46 -5.39 -18.00 20.49
C ARG A 46 -5.01 -19.47 20.61
N ASN A 47 -4.51 -19.88 21.77
CA ASN A 47 -4.12 -21.27 22.05
C ASN A 47 -3.23 -21.91 20.96
N GLY A 48 -2.33 -21.11 20.36
CA GLY A 48 -1.39 -21.57 19.33
C GLY A 48 -1.90 -21.54 17.89
N ALA A 49 -3.17 -21.20 17.62
CA ALA A 49 -3.73 -21.14 16.27
C ALA A 49 -4.30 -19.74 15.94
N LEU A 50 -4.21 -19.32 14.67
CA LEU A 50 -4.90 -18.11 14.21
C LEU A 50 -6.41 -18.38 14.13
N GLU A 51 -7.19 -17.58 14.83
CA GLU A 51 -8.64 -17.64 14.85
C GLU A 51 -9.24 -16.33 14.30
N PRO A 52 -10.41 -16.38 13.62
CA PRO A 52 -11.11 -15.17 13.21
C PRO A 52 -11.40 -14.23 14.38
N ALA A 53 -11.20 -12.93 14.15
CA ALA A 53 -11.44 -11.87 15.12
C ALA A 53 -12.13 -10.66 14.45
N SER A 54 -12.80 -9.84 15.25
CA SER A 54 -13.27 -8.54 14.75
C SER A 54 -12.08 -7.59 14.58
N PHE A 55 -12.23 -6.57 13.72
CA PHE A 55 -11.20 -5.53 13.61
C PHE A 55 -10.95 -4.83 14.95
N GLU A 56 -11.98 -4.60 15.75
CA GLU A 56 -11.86 -3.94 17.07
C GLU A 56 -11.05 -4.78 18.05
N GLU A 57 -11.26 -6.10 18.04
CA GLU A 57 -10.48 -7.02 18.86
C GLU A 57 -9.02 -7.07 18.40
N ALA A 58 -8.80 -7.22 17.08
CA ALA A 58 -7.45 -7.27 16.52
C ALA A 58 -6.69 -5.95 16.76
N PHE A 59 -7.34 -4.79 16.61
CA PHE A 59 -6.73 -3.50 16.93
C PHE A 59 -6.37 -3.37 18.40
N ARG A 60 -7.21 -3.88 19.30
CA ARG A 60 -6.91 -3.88 20.75
C ARG A 60 -5.73 -4.78 21.06
N ALA A 61 -5.67 -5.98 20.48
CA ALA A 61 -4.54 -6.89 20.66
C ALA A 61 -3.20 -6.26 20.20
N VAL A 62 -3.20 -5.60 19.04
CA VAL A 62 -2.01 -4.86 18.54
C VAL A 62 -1.67 -3.68 19.44
N ALA A 63 -2.67 -2.89 19.84
CA ALA A 63 -2.48 -1.74 20.72
C ALA A 63 -1.88 -2.15 22.09
N ASP A 64 -2.38 -3.25 22.66
CA ASP A 64 -1.90 -3.79 23.94
C ASP A 64 -0.45 -4.29 23.81
N ALA A 65 -0.11 -4.99 22.73
CA ALA A 65 1.26 -5.43 22.46
C ALA A 65 2.24 -4.24 22.33
N LEU A 66 1.90 -3.24 21.52
CA LEU A 66 2.73 -2.05 21.34
C LEU A 66 2.84 -1.21 22.62
N SER A 67 1.76 -1.09 23.39
CA SER A 67 1.76 -0.36 24.68
C SER A 67 2.61 -1.08 25.73
N THR A 68 2.59 -2.41 25.73
CA THR A 68 3.39 -3.25 26.63
C THR A 68 4.88 -3.16 26.29
N ALA A 69 5.21 -3.10 25.01
CA ALA A 69 6.58 -2.96 24.52
C ALA A 69 7.25 -1.62 24.91
N ARG A 70 6.46 -0.58 25.21
CA ARG A 70 6.96 0.75 25.65
C ARG A 70 8.05 1.32 24.72
N GLY A 71 7.81 1.22 23.41
CA GLY A 71 8.73 1.69 22.37
C GLY A 71 9.75 0.64 21.90
N ASP A 72 9.89 -0.51 22.59
CA ASP A 72 10.71 -1.63 22.14
C ASP A 72 10.01 -2.46 21.05
N ALA A 73 9.78 -1.82 19.92
CA ALA A 73 9.20 -2.43 18.75
C ALA A 73 9.97 -2.02 17.50
N MET A 74 9.76 -2.77 16.43
CA MET A 74 10.24 -2.43 15.10
C MET A 74 9.10 -2.49 14.10
N MET A 75 8.92 -1.41 13.32
CA MET A 75 7.93 -1.33 12.24
C MET A 75 8.63 -1.43 10.89
N VAL A 76 8.21 -2.42 10.10
CA VAL A 76 8.83 -2.76 8.81
C VAL A 76 7.80 -2.61 7.70
N LEU A 77 8.01 -1.63 6.82
CA LEU A 77 7.09 -1.32 5.73
C LEU A 77 7.58 -1.94 4.41
N SER A 78 6.64 -2.27 3.53
CA SER A 78 6.98 -2.49 2.12
C SER A 78 7.26 -1.16 1.44
N GLY A 79 8.28 -1.12 0.57
CA GLY A 79 8.53 0.05 -0.27
C GLY A 79 7.43 0.37 -1.29
N SER A 80 6.37 -0.44 -1.35
CA SER A 80 5.21 -0.26 -2.23
C SER A 80 3.91 0.13 -1.51
N VAL A 81 3.99 0.56 -0.24
CA VAL A 81 2.84 1.19 0.45
C VAL A 81 2.68 2.65 0.00
N THR A 82 1.48 3.22 0.12
CA THR A 82 1.22 4.61 -0.31
C THR A 82 1.92 5.64 0.58
N ASN A 83 2.00 6.90 0.14
CA ASN A 83 2.54 7.97 0.99
C ASN A 83 1.68 8.15 2.25
N GLU A 84 0.36 7.98 2.13
CA GLU A 84 -0.58 8.05 3.25
C GLU A 84 -0.31 6.94 4.27
N ASP A 85 -0.08 5.71 3.79
CA ASP A 85 0.28 4.58 4.65
C ASP A 85 1.60 4.83 5.39
N GLY A 86 2.64 5.29 4.68
CA GLY A 86 3.94 5.59 5.27
C GLY A 86 3.86 6.73 6.30
N PHE A 87 3.11 7.79 5.99
CA PHE A 87 2.93 8.91 6.91
C PHE A 87 2.21 8.50 8.20
N VAL A 88 1.10 7.77 8.10
CA VAL A 88 0.38 7.30 9.29
C VAL A 88 1.19 6.26 10.06
N ALA A 89 2.04 5.46 9.40
CA ALA A 89 2.96 4.56 10.08
C ALA A 89 3.97 5.34 10.95
N ARG A 90 4.52 6.47 10.47
CA ARG A 90 5.38 7.35 11.28
C ARG A 90 4.64 7.97 12.46
N GLU A 91 3.43 8.46 12.24
CA GLU A 91 2.60 9.04 13.32
C GLU A 91 2.28 7.97 14.38
N CYS A 92 1.95 6.76 13.95
CA CYS A 92 1.71 5.61 14.82
C CYS A 92 2.97 5.24 15.62
N ALA A 93 4.12 5.13 14.94
CA ALA A 93 5.40 4.88 15.59
C ALA A 93 5.71 5.92 16.66
N ALA A 94 5.56 7.21 16.34
CA ALA A 94 5.77 8.30 17.29
C ALA A 94 4.80 8.22 18.48
N ALA A 95 3.54 7.87 18.26
CA ALA A 95 2.54 7.72 19.31
C ALA A 95 2.90 6.62 20.34
N PHE A 96 3.49 5.51 19.86
CA PHE A 96 3.95 4.40 20.70
C PHE A 96 5.43 4.51 21.14
N GLY A 97 6.13 5.58 20.78
CA GLY A 97 7.55 5.78 21.12
C GLY A 97 8.51 4.83 20.38
N ILE A 98 8.13 4.35 19.20
CA ILE A 98 8.89 3.41 18.39
C ILE A 98 9.90 4.19 17.53
N GLU A 99 11.19 3.95 17.78
CA GLU A 99 12.27 4.61 17.03
C GLU A 99 12.65 3.85 15.74
N HIS A 100 12.40 2.53 15.71
CA HIS A 100 12.84 1.66 14.61
C HIS A 100 11.75 1.49 13.58
N VAL A 101 11.71 2.41 12.62
CA VAL A 101 10.80 2.36 11.47
C VAL A 101 11.61 2.39 10.20
N ALA A 102 11.45 1.38 9.34
CA ALA A 102 12.13 1.35 8.05
C ALA A 102 11.24 0.71 6.98
N PHE A 103 11.51 0.99 5.71
CA PHE A 103 10.93 0.23 4.60
C PHE A 103 11.98 -0.65 3.92
N VAL A 104 11.56 -1.79 3.40
CA VAL A 104 12.49 -2.73 2.78
C VAL A 104 12.71 -2.41 1.30
N GLU A 105 13.98 -2.35 0.90
CA GLU A 105 14.38 -2.15 -0.48
C GLU A 105 14.16 -3.42 -1.32
N ARG A 106 13.66 -3.24 -2.54
CA ARG A 106 13.54 -4.31 -3.53
C ARG A 106 14.35 -3.93 -4.75
N TYR A 107 15.66 -4.07 -4.64
CA TYR A 107 16.59 -3.76 -5.71
C TYR A 107 16.91 -5.01 -6.54
N ASP A 108 16.70 -4.95 -7.85
CA ASP A 108 17.05 -6.01 -8.79
C ASP A 108 17.77 -5.39 -10.01
N PRO A 109 19.12 -5.43 -10.04
CA PRO A 109 19.89 -4.86 -11.13
C PRO A 109 19.69 -5.61 -12.45
N SER A 110 19.22 -6.86 -12.41
CA SER A 110 18.94 -7.66 -13.61
C SER A 110 17.61 -7.29 -14.26
N PHE A 111 16.72 -6.61 -13.51
CA PHE A 111 15.42 -6.21 -14.01
C PHE A 111 15.45 -4.89 -14.76
N GLY A 112 16.31 -3.95 -14.37
CA GLY A 112 16.36 -2.60 -14.94
C GLY A 112 16.76 -2.54 -16.41
N ASP A 113 16.28 -1.52 -17.12
CA ASP A 113 16.74 -1.13 -18.46
C ASP A 113 16.68 0.38 -18.67
N ASP A 114 17.21 0.85 -19.80
CA ASP A 114 17.21 2.28 -20.18
C ASP A 114 15.84 2.76 -20.73
N PHE A 115 14.76 2.00 -20.52
CA PHE A 115 13.44 2.27 -21.09
C PHE A 115 12.32 2.33 -20.05
N LEU A 116 11.73 1.19 -19.70
CA LEU A 116 10.48 1.11 -18.93
C LEU A 116 10.64 0.33 -17.61
N ARG A 117 11.84 -0.16 -17.30
CA ARG A 117 12.12 -0.95 -16.09
C ARG A 117 13.14 -0.25 -15.22
N SER A 118 12.74 0.05 -13.98
CA SER A 118 13.64 0.50 -12.93
C SER A 118 14.22 -0.69 -12.17
N SER A 119 15.51 -0.62 -11.82
CA SER A 119 16.13 -1.61 -10.92
C SER A 119 15.55 -1.55 -9.50
N ASP A 120 15.06 -0.38 -9.07
CA ASP A 120 14.20 -0.29 -7.89
C ASP A 120 12.79 -0.79 -8.23
N ARG A 121 12.41 -1.91 -7.63
CA ARG A 121 11.13 -2.59 -7.83
C ARG A 121 10.05 -2.09 -6.86
N ASN A 122 10.38 -1.18 -5.96
CA ASN A 122 9.42 -0.55 -5.07
C ASN A 122 8.63 0.53 -5.81
N ALA A 123 7.32 0.56 -5.59
CA ALA A 123 6.45 1.54 -6.23
C ALA A 123 6.58 2.95 -5.61
N ASN A 124 7.09 3.06 -4.37
CA ASN A 124 7.06 4.29 -3.59
C ASN A 124 8.31 4.58 -2.75
N ALA A 125 9.45 3.95 -3.03
CA ALA A 125 10.64 4.14 -2.20
C ALA A 125 11.05 5.62 -2.09
N THR A 126 10.97 6.38 -3.17
CA THR A 126 11.22 7.84 -3.16
C THR A 126 10.26 8.60 -2.26
N GLY A 127 8.98 8.21 -2.25
CA GLY A 127 7.96 8.84 -1.41
C GLY A 127 8.20 8.57 0.07
N LEU A 128 8.50 7.31 0.43
CA LEU A 128 8.83 6.95 1.81
C LEU A 128 10.10 7.65 2.32
N ARG A 129 11.13 7.80 1.47
CA ARG A 129 12.31 8.61 1.79
C ARG A 129 11.98 10.08 1.97
N ALA A 130 11.11 10.66 1.13
CA ALA A 130 10.64 12.04 1.26
C ALA A 130 9.82 12.26 2.55
N LEU A 131 9.13 11.23 3.02
CA LEU A 131 8.49 11.19 4.33
C LEU A 131 9.47 10.96 5.47
N GLY A 132 10.78 10.85 5.22
CA GLY A 132 11.80 10.65 6.26
C GLY A 132 11.84 9.23 6.84
N ILE A 133 11.29 8.23 6.14
CA ILE A 133 11.40 6.82 6.54
C ILE A 133 12.69 6.26 5.93
N PRO A 134 13.64 5.78 6.75
CA PRO A 134 14.85 5.17 6.23
C PRO A 134 14.55 3.85 5.53
N SER A 135 15.45 3.45 4.64
CA SER A 135 15.39 2.16 3.97
C SER A 135 16.30 1.13 4.66
N THR A 136 16.02 -0.14 4.41
CA THR A 136 16.83 -1.27 4.88
C THR A 136 16.76 -2.42 3.88
N THR A 137 17.77 -3.30 3.88
CA THR A 137 17.73 -4.59 3.18
C THR A 137 17.15 -5.69 4.08
N TRP A 138 16.80 -6.84 3.50
CA TRP A 138 16.35 -7.98 4.32
C TRP A 138 17.47 -8.51 5.21
N GLU A 139 18.71 -8.49 4.72
CA GLU A 139 19.90 -8.94 5.43
C GLU A 139 20.21 -8.05 6.64
N GLU A 140 20.22 -6.73 6.44
CA GLU A 140 20.41 -5.75 7.52
C GLU A 140 19.27 -5.81 8.54
N LEU A 141 18.02 -5.97 8.06
CA LEU A 141 16.87 -6.11 8.93
C LEU A 141 16.97 -7.35 9.82
N LEU A 142 17.33 -8.51 9.23
CA LEU A 142 17.51 -9.74 9.98
C LEU A 142 18.66 -9.60 11.00
N GLN A 143 19.77 -8.97 10.62
CA GLN A 143 20.87 -8.68 11.54
C GLN A 143 20.40 -7.79 12.70
N HIS A 144 19.64 -6.73 12.42
CA HIS A 144 19.14 -5.82 13.46
C HIS A 144 18.16 -6.53 14.41
N ILE A 145 17.28 -7.40 13.91
CA ILE A 145 16.40 -8.23 14.75
C ILE A 145 17.23 -9.12 15.68
N ARG A 146 18.30 -9.74 15.17
CA ARG A 146 19.19 -10.62 15.96
C ARG A 146 19.93 -9.89 17.06
N GLU A 147 20.41 -8.70 16.77
CA GLU A 147 21.20 -7.91 17.72
C GLU A 147 20.32 -7.26 18.79
N ARG A 148 19.13 -6.79 18.40
CA ARG A 148 18.25 -6.03 19.28
C ARG A 148 17.24 -6.89 20.03
N MET A 149 16.78 -7.98 19.42
CA MET A 149 15.69 -8.84 19.92
C MET A 149 14.48 -8.00 20.36
N PRO A 150 13.86 -7.22 19.45
CA PRO A 150 12.76 -6.33 19.81
C PRO A 150 11.56 -7.13 20.34
N ALA A 151 10.91 -6.62 21.40
CA ALA A 151 9.73 -7.27 21.96
C ALA A 151 8.58 -7.39 20.94
N VAL A 152 8.42 -6.41 20.03
CA VAL A 152 7.38 -6.46 18.99
C VAL A 152 7.97 -6.21 17.60
N ILE A 153 7.59 -7.05 16.63
CA ILE A 153 7.89 -6.84 15.21
C ILE A 153 6.58 -6.66 14.44
N TYR A 154 6.45 -5.51 13.76
CA TYR A 154 5.25 -5.13 13.05
C TYR A 154 5.53 -4.95 11.56
N PHE A 155 5.12 -5.94 10.75
CA PHE A 155 5.20 -5.90 9.30
C PHE A 155 3.98 -5.20 8.67
N ILE A 156 4.23 -4.25 7.77
CA ILE A 156 3.22 -3.43 7.10
C ILE A 156 3.39 -3.59 5.58
N GLY A 157 2.65 -4.53 5.00
CA GLY A 157 2.76 -4.90 3.58
C GLY A 157 4.10 -5.54 3.20
N ALA A 158 5.05 -5.61 4.13
CA ALA A 158 6.33 -6.30 4.01
C ALA A 158 6.15 -7.77 4.40
N ASP A 159 6.83 -8.64 3.67
CA ASP A 159 6.80 -10.07 3.93
C ASP A 159 8.19 -10.68 3.72
N PRO A 160 8.90 -11.06 4.81
CA PRO A 160 10.23 -11.65 4.72
C PRO A 160 10.24 -13.04 4.08
N PHE A 161 9.08 -13.68 3.87
CA PHE A 161 8.97 -14.98 3.21
C PHE A 161 8.65 -14.88 1.71
N ALA A 162 8.37 -13.67 1.20
CA ALA A 162 8.11 -13.44 -0.22
C ALA A 162 9.38 -13.34 -1.09
N GLN A 163 10.56 -13.39 -0.47
CA GLN A 163 11.86 -13.35 -1.15
C GLN A 163 12.36 -14.75 -1.56
N ARG A 164 13.41 -14.81 -2.40
CA ARG A 164 13.95 -16.08 -2.90
C ARG A 164 14.63 -16.92 -1.82
N ASP A 165 15.31 -16.27 -0.89
CA ASP A 165 15.97 -16.91 0.26
C ASP A 165 15.37 -16.34 1.55
N SER A 166 14.48 -17.12 2.17
CA SER A 166 13.83 -16.80 3.44
C SER A 166 14.38 -17.63 4.59
N SER A 167 15.53 -18.30 4.40
CA SER A 167 16.09 -19.19 5.42
C SER A 167 16.46 -18.43 6.70
N GLY A 168 16.13 -19.04 7.84
CA GLY A 168 16.44 -18.51 9.17
C GLY A 168 15.49 -17.43 9.68
N TRP A 169 14.55 -16.91 8.90
CA TRP A 169 13.61 -15.89 9.41
C TRP A 169 12.71 -16.42 10.53
N ASP A 170 12.22 -17.64 10.40
CA ASP A 170 11.29 -18.26 11.34
C ASP A 170 11.88 -18.40 12.76
N GLU A 171 13.13 -18.83 12.89
CA GLU A 171 13.81 -18.97 14.19
C GLU A 171 13.97 -17.61 14.88
N HIS A 172 14.40 -16.59 14.14
CA HIS A 172 14.70 -15.28 14.71
C HIS A 172 13.45 -14.47 15.03
N LEU A 173 12.40 -14.56 14.20
CA LEU A 173 11.15 -13.85 14.46
C LEU A 173 10.47 -14.36 15.73
N ARG A 174 10.57 -15.66 16.04
CA ARG A 174 10.02 -16.25 17.27
C ARG A 174 10.66 -15.76 18.57
N SER A 175 11.71 -14.95 18.50
CA SER A 175 12.30 -14.30 19.68
C SER A 175 11.49 -13.09 20.18
N ALA A 176 10.64 -12.50 19.34
CA ALA A 176 9.76 -11.41 19.73
C ALA A 176 8.57 -11.92 20.55
N ASP A 177 8.11 -11.10 21.50
CA ASP A 177 6.91 -11.37 22.30
C ASP A 177 5.62 -11.26 21.48
N ALA A 178 5.62 -10.44 20.42
CA ALA A 178 4.53 -10.39 19.46
C ALA A 178 4.99 -10.07 18.03
N ILE A 179 4.42 -10.78 17.05
CA ILE A 179 4.59 -10.54 15.62
C ILE A 179 3.25 -10.12 15.03
N ILE A 180 3.23 -8.97 14.35
CA ILE A 180 2.02 -8.37 13.81
C ILE A 180 2.21 -8.20 12.29
N ALA A 181 1.22 -8.64 11.51
CA ALA A 181 1.33 -8.65 10.05
C ALA A 181 0.12 -7.98 9.38
N GLN A 182 0.33 -6.86 8.68
CA GLN A 182 -0.65 -6.33 7.72
C GLN A 182 -0.34 -6.86 6.33
N LEU A 183 -1.12 -7.84 5.87
CA LEU A 183 -0.87 -8.54 4.62
C LEU A 183 -2.10 -8.51 3.72
N SER A 184 -1.88 -8.38 2.41
CA SER A 184 -2.96 -8.47 1.43
C SER A 184 -3.26 -9.91 1.00
N ASN A 185 -2.24 -10.77 1.07
CA ASN A 185 -2.25 -12.13 0.53
C ASN A 185 -1.72 -13.12 1.56
N HIS A 186 -2.17 -14.37 1.44
CA HIS A 186 -1.72 -15.44 2.32
C HIS A 186 -0.22 -15.67 2.20
N SER A 187 0.44 -15.91 3.33
CA SER A 187 1.88 -16.05 3.43
C SER A 187 2.28 -16.94 4.60
N GLN A 188 3.49 -17.51 4.52
CA GLN A 188 4.12 -18.24 5.61
C GLN A 188 4.25 -17.38 6.90
N LEU A 189 4.25 -16.04 6.80
CA LEU A 189 4.25 -15.18 7.98
C LEU A 189 3.04 -15.42 8.89
N GLU A 190 1.90 -15.88 8.36
CA GLU A 190 0.70 -16.23 9.15
C GLU A 190 0.95 -17.40 10.12
N GLU A 191 1.93 -18.27 9.85
CA GLU A 191 2.25 -19.41 10.70
C GLU A 191 2.83 -18.97 12.06
N ILE A 192 3.43 -17.78 12.11
CA ILE A 192 4.12 -17.25 13.29
C ILE A 192 3.51 -15.94 13.82
N ALA A 193 2.75 -15.20 13.01
CA ALA A 193 2.12 -13.97 13.44
C ALA A 193 1.10 -14.19 14.58
N ASP A 194 1.07 -13.29 15.55
CA ASP A 194 0.08 -13.25 16.63
C ASP A 194 -1.18 -12.50 16.21
N VAL A 195 -1.05 -11.51 15.34
CA VAL A 195 -2.19 -10.81 14.73
C VAL A 195 -1.94 -10.61 13.25
N VAL A 196 -2.94 -10.98 12.43
CA VAL A 196 -2.95 -10.71 10.99
C VAL A 196 -4.10 -9.76 10.67
N LEU A 197 -3.76 -8.62 10.09
CA LEU A 197 -4.69 -7.59 9.66
C LEU A 197 -4.78 -7.59 8.12
N PRO A 198 -5.98 -7.74 7.54
CA PRO A 198 -6.16 -7.83 6.09
C PRO A 198 -5.98 -6.46 5.43
N ALA A 199 -4.89 -6.30 4.68
CA ALA A 199 -4.58 -5.08 3.94
C ALA A 199 -5.20 -5.07 2.54
N ALA A 200 -5.66 -3.90 2.13
CA ALA A 200 -6.11 -3.63 0.77
C ALA A 200 -4.91 -3.50 -0.18
N THR A 201 -5.07 -3.93 -1.43
CA THR A 201 -4.02 -3.82 -2.46
C THR A 201 -4.05 -2.47 -3.17
N TYR A 202 -3.05 -2.19 -4.00
CA TYR A 202 -2.98 -0.97 -4.82
C TYR A 202 -4.25 -0.72 -5.67
N ALA A 203 -5.03 -1.76 -6.00
CA ALA A 203 -6.25 -1.65 -6.79
C ALA A 203 -7.50 -1.35 -5.96
N GLU A 204 -7.40 -1.38 -4.64
CA GLU A 204 -8.52 -1.26 -3.70
C GLU A 204 -8.43 0.02 -2.85
N ILE A 205 -7.35 0.79 -3.02
CA ILE A 205 -7.03 1.95 -2.19
C ILE A 205 -7.04 3.26 -2.97
N GLU A 206 -7.35 4.34 -2.26
CA GLU A 206 -7.11 5.71 -2.68
C GLU A 206 -5.86 6.23 -1.96
N GLY A 207 -5.01 6.98 -2.67
CA GLY A 207 -3.81 7.55 -2.08
C GLY A 207 -2.89 8.14 -3.13
N THR A 208 -1.61 8.22 -2.79
CA THR A 208 -0.54 8.70 -3.66
C THR A 208 0.69 7.80 -3.63
N PHE A 209 1.32 7.68 -4.80
CA PHE A 209 2.64 7.06 -4.96
C PHE A 209 3.62 8.08 -5.54
N THR A 210 4.88 7.95 -5.19
CA THR A 210 5.98 8.77 -5.67
C THR A 210 6.99 7.88 -6.39
N ASN A 211 7.10 8.04 -7.71
CA ASN A 211 7.98 7.20 -8.52
C ASN A 211 9.49 7.51 -8.29
N CYS A 212 10.36 6.73 -8.94
CA CYS A 212 11.82 6.89 -8.85
C CYS A 212 12.33 8.28 -9.25
N ASP A 213 11.65 8.99 -10.15
CA ASP A 213 12.01 10.35 -10.59
C ASP A 213 11.44 11.47 -9.70
N GLY A 214 10.66 11.11 -8.67
CA GLY A 214 10.04 12.02 -7.71
C GLY A 214 8.67 12.54 -8.14
N TRP A 215 8.00 11.94 -9.13
CA TRP A 215 6.63 12.29 -9.49
C TRP A 215 5.64 11.70 -8.50
N VAL A 216 4.96 12.56 -7.76
CA VAL A 216 3.81 12.20 -6.92
C VAL A 216 2.60 12.03 -7.84
N GLN A 217 1.93 10.89 -7.76
CA GLN A 217 0.81 10.51 -8.60
C GLN A 217 -0.33 9.99 -7.74
N TYR A 218 -1.53 10.51 -8.02
CA TYR A 218 -2.75 10.10 -7.33
C TYR A 218 -3.35 8.83 -7.96
N LEU A 219 -3.79 7.90 -7.10
CA LEU A 219 -4.48 6.68 -7.48
C LEU A 219 -5.87 6.59 -6.86
N GLN A 220 -6.76 5.87 -7.55
CA GLN A 220 -8.13 5.61 -7.12
C GLN A 220 -8.39 4.11 -7.05
N PRO A 221 -9.27 3.67 -6.13
CA PRO A 221 -9.70 2.30 -6.09
C PRO A 221 -10.43 1.92 -7.39
N ALA A 222 -10.03 0.77 -7.93
CA ALA A 222 -10.64 0.13 -9.08
C ALA A 222 -11.43 -1.14 -8.69
N VAL A 223 -11.21 -1.69 -7.49
CA VAL A 223 -11.85 -2.90 -6.95
C VAL A 223 -12.58 -2.53 -5.66
N GLU A 224 -13.78 -3.09 -5.46
CA GLU A 224 -14.56 -2.92 -4.24
C GLU A 224 -14.04 -3.80 -3.12
N THR A 225 -14.12 -3.26 -1.91
CA THR A 225 -13.97 -4.01 -0.65
C THR A 225 -15.27 -3.91 0.14
N ALA A 226 -15.36 -4.58 1.29
CA ALA A 226 -16.48 -4.41 2.21
C ALA A 226 -16.63 -2.95 2.69
N GLU A 227 -15.52 -2.20 2.71
CA GLU A 227 -15.43 -0.82 3.20
C GLU A 227 -15.48 0.21 2.06
N THR A 228 -15.09 -0.18 0.84
CA THR A 228 -14.94 0.72 -0.30
C THR A 228 -15.90 0.30 -1.42
N LEU A 229 -17.04 0.98 -1.53
CA LEU A 229 -18.11 0.67 -2.48
C LEU A 229 -18.09 1.61 -3.70
N ARG A 230 -18.21 1.07 -4.93
CA ARG A 230 -18.11 1.87 -6.18
C ARG A 230 -19.14 2.98 -6.28
N ARG A 231 -20.38 2.70 -5.87
CA ARG A 231 -21.52 3.63 -6.01
C ARG A 231 -21.38 4.88 -5.14
N ILE A 232 -20.65 4.78 -4.03
CA ILE A 232 -20.43 5.89 -3.11
C ILE A 232 -19.15 6.65 -3.46
N ASN A 233 -18.12 5.94 -3.95
CA ASN A 233 -16.78 6.51 -4.12
C ASN A 233 -16.48 7.01 -5.55
N GLY A 234 -17.48 7.10 -6.43
CA GLY A 234 -17.31 7.65 -7.78
C GLY A 234 -16.29 6.89 -8.64
N MET A 235 -16.14 5.58 -8.40
CA MET A 235 -15.19 4.73 -9.13
C MET A 235 -15.57 4.59 -10.61
N ALA A 236 -14.58 4.45 -11.49
CA ALA A 236 -14.81 4.20 -12.91
C ALA A 236 -15.58 2.89 -13.12
N GLN A 237 -16.78 2.98 -13.70
CA GLN A 237 -17.63 1.83 -13.98
C GLN A 237 -17.31 1.27 -15.37
N SER A 238 -17.33 -0.06 -15.48
CA SER A 238 -17.39 -0.67 -16.81
C SER A 238 -18.73 -0.31 -17.47
N ARG A 239 -18.80 -0.26 -18.80
CA ARG A 239 -20.07 -0.07 -19.51
C ARG A 239 -21.15 -1.07 -19.06
N LEU A 240 -20.76 -2.29 -18.71
CA LEU A 240 -21.69 -3.32 -18.23
C LEU A 240 -22.10 -3.12 -16.77
N ASP A 241 -21.27 -2.46 -15.96
CA ASP A 241 -21.60 -2.10 -14.58
C ASP A 241 -22.58 -0.92 -14.53
N GLU A 242 -22.48 0.00 -15.50
CA GLU A 242 -23.37 1.16 -15.65
C GLU A 242 -24.80 0.74 -16.05
N PHE A 243 -24.94 -0.29 -16.88
CA PHE A 243 -26.24 -0.81 -17.35
C PHE A 243 -26.70 -2.09 -16.63
N GLY A 244 -25.95 -2.58 -15.63
CA GLY A 244 -26.26 -3.82 -14.91
C GLY A 244 -27.42 -3.64 -13.91
N ALA A 245 -28.41 -4.52 -13.97
CA ALA A 245 -29.46 -4.61 -12.96
C ALA A 245 -28.90 -5.21 -11.66
N PRO A 246 -29.43 -4.84 -10.48
CA PRO A 246 -28.96 -5.38 -9.18
C PRO A 246 -28.99 -6.91 -9.04
N ASN A 247 -29.76 -7.59 -9.89
CA ASN A 247 -29.92 -9.05 -9.90
C ASN A 247 -28.99 -9.75 -10.90
N ASP A 248 -28.16 -9.00 -11.63
CA ASP A 248 -27.27 -9.57 -12.61
C ASP A 248 -26.09 -10.27 -11.91
N ARG A 249 -25.81 -11.52 -12.30
CA ARG A 249 -24.78 -12.37 -11.67
C ARG A 249 -23.40 -11.71 -11.63
N TRP A 250 -23.09 -10.80 -12.56
CA TRP A 250 -21.82 -10.08 -12.63
C TRP A 250 -21.68 -8.92 -11.63
N THR A 251 -22.74 -8.58 -10.91
CA THR A 251 -22.72 -7.57 -9.84
C THR A 251 -22.34 -8.15 -8.46
N HIS A 252 -22.16 -9.48 -8.36
CA HIS A 252 -21.89 -10.20 -7.11
C HIS A 252 -20.42 -10.63 -6.95
N GLY A 253 -19.47 -9.82 -7.42
CA GLY A 253 -18.05 -10.06 -7.17
C GLY A 253 -17.72 -10.13 -5.68
N GLU A 254 -16.72 -10.94 -5.31
CA GLU A 254 -16.27 -11.08 -3.93
C GLU A 254 -15.87 -9.71 -3.36
N ARG A 255 -16.43 -9.35 -2.19
CA ARG A 255 -16.04 -8.15 -1.43
C ARG A 255 -15.29 -8.57 -0.20
N ARG A 256 -13.99 -8.27 -0.20
CA ARG A 256 -13.08 -8.68 0.88
C ARG A 256 -13.19 -7.73 2.06
N GLN A 257 -13.10 -8.29 3.26
CA GLN A 257 -13.02 -7.53 4.49
C GLN A 257 -11.56 -7.13 4.72
N CYS A 258 -11.12 -6.10 4.02
CA CYS A 258 -9.77 -5.53 4.11
C CYS A 258 -9.82 -4.00 4.12
N ARG A 259 -8.76 -3.37 4.62
CA ARG A 259 -8.63 -1.91 4.73
C ARG A 259 -7.25 -1.42 4.26
N PRO A 260 -7.12 -0.17 3.77
CA PRO A 260 -5.81 0.47 3.60
C PRO A 260 -4.98 0.43 4.88
N HIS A 261 -3.64 0.39 4.75
CA HIS A 261 -2.75 0.30 5.91
C HIS A 261 -2.94 1.49 6.87
N TRP A 262 -3.09 2.71 6.35
CA TRP A 262 -3.34 3.90 7.16
C TRP A 262 -4.62 3.79 8.02
N GLN A 263 -5.67 3.12 7.54
CA GLN A 263 -6.89 2.89 8.32
C GLN A 263 -6.68 1.85 9.42
N LEU A 264 -5.94 0.78 9.12
CA LEU A 264 -5.58 -0.25 10.10
C LEU A 264 -4.74 0.37 11.23
N LEU A 265 -3.74 1.18 10.88
CA LEU A 265 -2.88 1.89 11.82
C LEU A 265 -3.67 2.92 12.66
N THR A 266 -4.57 3.67 12.03
CA THR A 266 -5.48 4.59 12.74
C THR A 266 -6.36 3.83 13.73
N GLY A 267 -6.87 2.65 13.35
CA GLY A 267 -7.66 1.79 14.23
C GLY A 267 -6.87 1.34 15.47
N VAL A 268 -5.63 0.90 15.27
CA VAL A 268 -4.70 0.52 16.35
C VAL A 268 -4.41 1.71 17.28
N ALA A 269 -4.03 2.85 16.72
CA ALA A 269 -3.70 4.05 17.51
C ALA A 269 -4.91 4.50 18.35
N ARG A 270 -6.12 4.46 17.78
CA ARG A 270 -7.36 4.78 18.50
C ARG A 270 -7.69 3.77 19.60
N ALA A 271 -7.42 2.48 19.39
CA ALA A 271 -7.62 1.46 20.41
C ALA A 271 -6.72 1.69 21.64
N ALA A 272 -5.53 2.27 21.45
CA ALA A 272 -4.63 2.72 22.53
C ALA A 272 -4.97 4.12 23.08
N GLY A 273 -5.99 4.81 22.54
CA GLY A 273 -6.39 6.15 22.98
C GLY A 273 -5.53 7.30 22.42
N HIS A 274 -4.69 7.05 21.42
CA HIS A 274 -3.93 8.11 20.75
C HIS A 274 -4.82 8.95 19.81
N PRO A 275 -4.52 10.26 19.63
CA PRO A 275 -5.38 11.20 18.90
C PRO A 275 -5.26 11.12 17.36
N ILE A 276 -4.87 9.97 16.80
CA ILE A 276 -4.78 9.77 15.35
C ILE A 276 -6.18 9.43 14.83
N ALA A 277 -6.80 10.32 14.07
CA ALA A 277 -8.22 10.21 13.71
C ALA A 277 -8.54 10.69 12.29
N TYR A 278 -7.75 10.28 11.30
CA TYR A 278 -8.04 10.55 9.90
C TYR A 278 -9.28 9.78 9.43
N ARG A 279 -10.16 10.45 8.68
CA ARG A 279 -11.42 9.89 8.17
C ARG A 279 -11.35 9.52 6.69
N SER A 280 -10.39 10.08 5.95
CA SER A 280 -10.20 9.82 4.53
C SER A 280 -8.73 9.91 4.14
N ALA A 281 -8.37 9.31 3.00
CA ALA A 281 -7.02 9.44 2.45
C ALA A 281 -6.68 10.91 2.14
N ALA A 282 -7.66 11.71 1.74
CA ALA A 282 -7.47 13.15 1.49
C ALA A 282 -7.10 13.93 2.75
N GLU A 283 -7.65 13.57 3.92
CA GLU A 283 -7.25 14.17 5.20
C GLU A 283 -5.82 13.80 5.58
N VAL A 284 -5.41 12.54 5.32
CA VAL A 284 -4.02 12.12 5.51
C VAL A 284 -3.10 12.92 4.58
N PHE A 285 -3.45 13.03 3.31
CA PHE A 285 -2.63 13.75 2.33
C PHE A 285 -2.55 15.26 2.63
N ALA A 286 -3.61 15.87 3.14
CA ALA A 286 -3.58 17.25 3.62
C ALA A 286 -2.59 17.40 4.80
N ALA A 287 -2.54 16.45 5.72
CA ALA A 287 -1.56 16.45 6.80
C ALA A 287 -0.12 16.23 6.29
N ILE A 288 0.07 15.45 5.22
CA ILE A 288 1.37 15.32 4.54
C ILE A 288 1.78 16.66 3.93
N GLU A 289 0.88 17.33 3.19
CA GLU A 289 1.13 18.62 2.56
C GLU A 289 1.53 19.69 3.59
N GLU A 290 0.83 19.73 4.73
CA GLU A 290 1.10 20.69 5.81
C GLU A 290 2.45 20.45 6.50
N ARG A 291 2.84 19.17 6.71
CA ARG A 291 3.95 18.80 7.59
C ARG A 291 5.22 18.36 6.88
N VAL A 292 5.15 18.06 5.59
CA VAL A 292 6.27 17.56 4.79
C VAL A 292 6.51 18.49 3.61
N GLU A 293 7.55 19.32 3.72
CA GLU A 293 7.88 20.37 2.75
C GLU A 293 7.93 19.88 1.30
N ALA A 294 8.42 18.66 1.07
CA ALA A 294 8.50 18.06 -0.26
C ALA A 294 7.14 17.89 -0.96
N PHE A 295 6.03 17.86 -0.21
CA PHE A 295 4.66 17.73 -0.69
C PHE A 295 3.87 19.05 -0.62
N SER A 296 4.50 20.16 -0.22
CA SER A 296 3.85 21.46 -0.06
C SER A 296 3.09 21.89 -1.32
N ALA A 297 1.91 22.49 -1.13
CA ALA A 297 1.00 22.95 -2.18
C ALA A 297 0.49 21.84 -3.14
N MET A 298 0.51 20.58 -2.71
CA MET A 298 -0.10 19.47 -3.44
C MET A 298 -1.46 19.09 -2.82
N ASN A 299 -2.44 18.79 -3.67
CA ASN A 299 -3.67 18.14 -3.26
C ASN A 299 -4.15 17.19 -4.37
N TYR A 300 -5.12 16.33 -4.08
CA TYR A 300 -5.58 15.34 -5.06
C TYR A 300 -6.15 15.97 -6.34
N GLU A 301 -6.78 17.14 -6.26
CA GLU A 301 -7.28 17.86 -7.43
C GLU A 301 -6.13 18.34 -8.31
N ALA A 302 -5.12 18.97 -7.72
CA ALA A 302 -3.92 19.41 -8.41
C ALA A 302 -3.17 18.21 -9.03
N LEU A 303 -2.96 17.12 -8.28
CA LEU A 303 -2.32 15.91 -8.81
C LEU A 303 -3.09 15.31 -10.00
N ARG A 304 -4.42 15.37 -10.00
CA ARG A 304 -5.23 14.95 -11.15
C ARG A 304 -5.08 15.91 -12.34
N GLN A 305 -5.18 17.22 -12.08
CA GLN A 305 -5.08 18.27 -13.09
C GLN A 305 -3.73 18.21 -13.82
N TYR A 306 -2.63 18.12 -13.06
CA TYR A 306 -1.26 18.11 -13.58
C TYR A 306 -0.75 16.71 -13.96
N ARG A 307 -1.59 15.67 -13.81
CA ARG A 307 -1.21 14.26 -14.00
C ARG A 307 0.02 13.83 -13.18
N GLY A 308 0.10 14.37 -11.98
CA GLY A 308 1.21 14.20 -11.06
C GLY A 308 2.05 15.47 -10.97
N ILE A 309 2.71 15.65 -9.83
CA ILE A 309 3.55 16.81 -9.55
C ILE A 309 4.87 16.29 -8.98
N ARG A 310 5.99 16.84 -9.42
CA ARG A 310 7.29 16.44 -8.87
C ARG A 310 7.45 16.96 -7.43
N LEU A 311 8.07 16.18 -6.55
CA LEU A 311 8.40 16.61 -5.19
C LEU A 311 9.07 17.99 -5.19
N GLY A 312 8.63 18.87 -4.29
CA GLY A 312 9.11 20.26 -4.16
C GLY A 312 8.56 21.24 -5.22
N ARG A 313 7.68 20.79 -6.13
CA ARG A 313 7.15 21.61 -7.23
C ARG A 313 5.65 21.92 -7.10
N GLY A 314 5.03 21.72 -5.94
CA GLY A 314 3.59 21.98 -5.76
C GLY A 314 3.15 23.42 -6.07
N ASN A 315 4.00 24.41 -5.79
CA ASN A 315 3.74 25.83 -6.11
C ASN A 315 3.97 26.21 -7.58
N ASP A 316 4.72 25.40 -8.33
CA ASP A 316 5.07 25.62 -9.74
C ASP A 316 5.05 24.29 -10.51
N PRO A 317 3.87 23.65 -10.62
CA PRO A 317 3.75 22.33 -11.21
C PRO A 317 3.98 22.38 -12.72
N GLU A 318 4.62 21.34 -13.25
CA GLU A 318 4.87 21.24 -14.68
C GLU A 318 3.55 21.15 -15.47
N PRO A 319 3.39 21.91 -16.56
CA PRO A 319 2.16 21.89 -17.34
C PRO A 319 2.02 20.57 -18.10
N VAL A 320 0.78 20.05 -18.13
CA VAL A 320 0.45 18.88 -18.94
C VAL A 320 0.41 19.31 -20.41
N GLY A 321 1.43 18.94 -21.18
CA GLY A 321 1.45 19.17 -22.62
C GLY A 321 0.21 18.61 -23.33
N VAL A 322 -0.18 19.20 -24.47
CA VAL A 322 -1.33 18.72 -25.25
C VAL A 322 -1.04 17.30 -25.74
N VAL A 323 -1.77 16.32 -25.18
CA VAL A 323 -1.77 14.94 -25.68
C VAL A 323 -2.47 14.95 -27.03
N TYR A 324 -1.70 14.95 -28.12
CA TYR A 324 -2.25 14.86 -29.48
C TYR A 324 -3.09 13.58 -29.61
N ARG A 325 -4.42 13.72 -29.60
CA ARG A 325 -5.32 12.65 -30.02
C ARG A 325 -5.39 12.74 -31.54
N SER A 326 -4.80 11.78 -32.26
CA SER A 326 -5.00 11.73 -33.71
C SER A 326 -6.48 11.46 -33.98
N HIS A 327 -7.20 12.47 -34.49
CA HIS A 327 -8.58 12.32 -34.96
C HIS A 327 -8.66 11.68 -36.36
N SER A 328 -7.57 11.10 -36.86
CA SER A 328 -7.57 10.33 -38.10
C SER A 328 -8.34 9.02 -37.88
N MET A 329 -9.59 9.01 -38.36
CA MET A 329 -10.40 7.83 -38.59
C MET A 329 -9.50 6.73 -39.19
N LYS A 330 -9.49 5.54 -38.58
CA LYS A 330 -9.03 4.35 -39.30
C LYS A 330 -9.87 4.27 -40.58
N PRO A 331 -9.29 4.21 -41.78
CA PRO A 331 -10.08 3.92 -42.96
C PRO A 331 -10.77 2.58 -42.71
N GLN A 332 -12.10 2.56 -42.81
CA GLN A 332 -12.81 1.30 -42.99
C GLN A 332 -12.28 0.74 -44.31
N SER A 333 -11.58 -0.39 -44.23
CA SER A 333 -11.28 -1.19 -45.40
C SER A 333 -12.61 -1.72 -45.93
N ASP A 334 -12.96 -1.30 -47.14
CA ASP A 334 -14.10 -1.79 -47.93
C ASP A 334 -14.01 -3.30 -48.19
#